data_AF-A0A3Q0T932-F1
#
_entry.id   AF-A0A3Q0T932-F1
#
_cell.length_a   1.000
_cell.length_b   1.000
_cell.length_c   1.000
_cell.angle_alpha   90.00
_cell.angle_beta   90.00
_cell.angle_gamma   90.00
#
_symmetry.space_group_name_H-M   'P 1'
#
loop_
_entity.id
_entity.type
_entity.pdbx_description
1 polymer ?
#
loop_
_entity_poly.entity_id
_entity_poly.type
_entity_poly.pdbx_seq_one_letter_code
_entity_poly.pdbx_strand_id
1 'polypeptide(L)' 'LVKSEPLYQTKTGYYEILGVSPSATQAQIKTAYYKQSFTYHPDRNAGSEEATLLYTVYV' A
#
# COMPACT_ATOMS: atom_id res chain seq x y z
N LEU A 1 -13.61 -10.44 19.80
CA LEU A 1 -13.28 -9.40 18.80
C LEU A 1 -11.96 -9.78 18.16
N VAL A 2 -12.00 -10.47 17.02
CA VAL A 2 -10.79 -10.82 16.28
C VAL A 2 -10.26 -9.51 15.71
N LYS A 3 -9.28 -8.90 16.37
CA LYS A 3 -8.50 -7.83 15.76
C LYS A 3 -7.68 -8.51 14.67
N SER A 4 -8.15 -8.42 13.43
CA SER A 4 -7.39 -8.84 12.26
C SER A 4 -6.03 -8.15 12.30
N GLU A 5 -4.96 -8.94 12.26
CA GLU A 5 -3.59 -8.39 12.24
C GLU A 5 -3.45 -7.40 11.07
N PRO A 6 -2.78 -6.26 11.29
CA PRO A 6 -2.59 -5.31 10.21
C PRO A 6 -1.75 -5.95 9.10
N LEU A 7 -2.18 -5.78 7.85
CA LEU A 7 -1.64 -6.50 6.69
C LEU A 7 -0.12 -6.34 6.54
N TYR A 8 0.43 -5.17 6.88
CA TYR A 8 1.87 -4.89 6.81
C TYR A 8 2.72 -5.76 7.77
N GLN A 9 2.12 -6.48 8.71
CA GLN A 9 2.82 -7.40 9.62
C GLN A 9 2.82 -8.85 9.12
N THR A 10 2.12 -9.16 8.03
CA THR A 10 2.04 -10.51 7.47
C THR A 10 2.97 -10.68 6.26
N LYS A 11 3.50 -11.89 6.06
CA LYS A 11 4.41 -12.17 4.92
C LYS A 11 3.78 -11.90 3.55
N THR A 12 2.47 -12.00 3.44
CA THR A 12 1.73 -11.83 2.18
C THR A 12 1.03 -10.48 2.07
N GLY A 13 0.83 -9.76 3.17
CA GLY A 13 0.04 -8.54 3.17
C GLY A 13 0.66 -7.40 2.36
N TYR A 14 1.97 -7.40 2.11
CA TYR A 14 2.58 -6.45 1.18
C TYR A 14 2.02 -6.58 -0.25
N TYR A 15 1.73 -7.80 -0.71
CA TYR A 15 1.15 -8.03 -2.03
C TYR A 15 -0.32 -7.59 -2.07
N GLU A 16 -1.07 -7.81 -0.99
CA GLU A 16 -2.45 -7.34 -0.85
C GLU A 16 -2.53 -5.81 -0.80
N ILE A 17 -1.64 -5.17 -0.05
CA ILE A 17 -1.47 -3.71 0.02
C ILE A 17 -1.21 -3.13 -1.39
N LEU A 18 -0.30 -3.74 -2.15
CA LEU A 18 -0.02 -3.35 -3.52
C LEU A 18 -1.09 -3.79 -4.53
N GLY A 19 -2.04 -4.64 -4.13
CA GLY A 19 -3.07 -5.20 -5.02
C GLY A 19 -2.50 -6.07 -6.14
N VAL A 20 -1.42 -6.82 -5.87
CA VAL A 20 -0.75 -7.69 -6.84
C VAL A 20 -0.69 -9.14 -6.35
N SER A 21 -0.45 -10.08 -7.27
CA SER A 21 -0.21 -11.49 -6.93
C SER A 21 1.09 -11.66 -6.14
N PRO A 22 1.20 -12.63 -5.22
CA PRO A 22 2.48 -13.06 -4.64
C PRO A 22 3.51 -13.54 -5.69
N SER A 23 3.05 -13.90 -6.89
CA SER A 23 3.89 -14.23 -8.05
C SER A 23 4.24 -13.04 -8.94
N ALA A 24 3.92 -11.81 -8.53
CA ALA A 24 4.16 -10.62 -9.32
C ALA A 24 5.66 -10.42 -9.60
N THR A 25 5.95 -10.03 -10.83
CA THR A 25 7.31 -9.63 -11.24
C THR A 25 7.71 -8.32 -10.58
N GLN A 26 9.01 -8.06 -10.47
CA GLN A 26 9.52 -6.76 -9.99
C GLN A 26 8.92 -5.57 -10.74
N ALA A 27 8.71 -5.69 -12.06
CA ALA A 27 8.10 -4.64 -12.86
C ALA A 27 6.65 -4.35 -12.46
N GLN A 28 5.87 -5.39 -12.17
CA GLN A 28 4.48 -5.26 -11.69
C GLN A 28 4.43 -4.64 -10.29
N ILE A 29 5.32 -5.07 -9.39
CA ILE A 29 5.46 -4.50 -8.04
C ILE A 29 5.77 -3.00 -8.13
N LYS A 30 6.76 -2.62 -8.95
CA LYS A 30 7.15 -1.23 -9.14
C LYS A 30 6.02 -0.37 -9.72
N THR A 31 5.25 -0.93 -10.66
CA THR A 31 4.11 -0.24 -11.28
C THR A 31 2.99 -0.01 -10.26
N ALA A 32 2.62 -1.05 -9.51
CA ALA A 32 1.60 -0.97 -8.48
C ALA A 32 1.98 0.02 -7.37
N TYR A 33 3.25 -0.01 -6.96
CA TYR A 33 3.82 0.93 -6.02
C TYR A 33 3.62 2.38 -6.45
N TYR A 34 4.09 2.76 -7.65
CA TYR A 34 3.94 4.13 -8.12
C TYR A 34 2.48 4.54 -8.21
N LYS A 35 1.60 3.65 -8.70
CA LYS A 35 0.17 3.91 -8.77
C LYS A 35 -0.42 4.23 -7.39
N GLN A 36 -0.07 3.45 -6.36
CA GLN A 36 -0.53 3.71 -4.99
C GLN A 36 0.06 5.01 -4.43
N SER A 37 1.35 5.27 -4.64
CA SER A 37 1.98 6.53 -4.22
C SER A 37 1.32 7.77 -4.85
N PHE A 38 0.95 7.71 -6.14
CA PHE A 38 0.20 8.78 -6.79
C PHE A 38 -1.24 8.92 -6.26
N THR A 39 -1.87 7.79 -5.92
CA THR A 39 -3.24 7.75 -5.42
C THR A 39 -3.33 8.36 -4.03
N TYR A 40 -2.34 8.11 -3.16
CA TYR A 40 -2.35 8.53 -1.75
C TYR A 40 -1.41 9.71 -1.46
N HIS A 41 -0.78 10.31 -2.48
CA HIS A 41 0.14 11.43 -2.27
C HIS A 41 -0.54 12.54 -1.45
N PRO A 42 0.10 13.05 -0.37
CA PRO A 42 -0.50 14.04 0.52
C PRO A 42 -0.88 15.33 -0.22
N ASP A 43 -0.09 15.75 -1.21
CA ASP A 43 -0.41 16.91 -2.06
C ASP A 43 -1.75 16.80 -2.81
N ARG A 44 -2.21 15.57 -3.10
CA ARG A 44 -3.46 15.33 -3.83
C ARG A 44 -4.63 14.98 -2.90
N ASN A 45 -4.34 14.58 -1.66
CA ASN A 45 -5.32 14.13 -0.66
C ASN A 45 -5.19 14.91 0.65
N ALA A 46 -4.98 16.22 0.55
CA ALA A 46 -4.87 17.09 1.71
C ALA A 46 -6.11 16.93 2.62
N GLY A 47 -5.89 16.53 3.88
CA GLY A 47 -6.95 16.37 4.89
C GLY A 47 -7.42 14.94 5.16
N SER A 48 -6.89 13.92 4.46
CA SER A 48 -7.13 12.51 4.80
C SER A 48 -5.95 11.96 5.64
N GLU A 49 -6.17 11.79 6.94
CA GLU A 49 -5.21 11.14 7.85
C GLU A 49 -4.86 9.72 7.37
N GLU A 50 -5.82 9.01 6.77
CA GLU A 50 -5.65 7.66 6.22
C GLU A 50 -4.75 7.64 4.98
N ALA A 51 -4.91 8.60 4.05
CA ALA A 51 -4.02 8.72 2.88
C ALA A 51 -2.58 9.05 3.30
N THR A 52 -2.42 9.85 4.35
CA THR A 52 -1.11 10.21 4.91
C THR A 52 -0.42 9.01 5.54
N LEU A 53 -1.14 8.22 6.35
CA LEU A 53 -0.61 6.98 6.96
C LEU A 53 -0.22 5.93 5.91
N LEU A 54 -1.02 5.77 4.86
CA LEU A 54 -0.70 4.84 3.77
C LEU A 54 0.51 5.32 2.97
N TYR A 55 0.63 6.62 2.67
CA TYR A 55 1.81 7.17 1.99
C TYR A 55 3.11 6.83 2.72
N THR A 56 3.16 6.93 4.05
CA THR A 56 4.34 6.55 4.86
C THR A 56 4.68 5.06 4.85
N VAL A 57 3.75 4.19 4.46
CA VAL A 57 3.98 2.74 4.32
C VAL A 57 4.53 2.38 2.93
N TYR A 58 4.25 3.23 1.95
CA TYR A 58 4.81 3.06 0.61
C TYR A 58 6.17 3.78 0.49
N VAL A 59 6.37 5.00 0.99
CA VAL A 59 7.71 5.64 0.95
C VAL A 59 8.67 5.03 1.95
#